data_AF-A0A7Y3FI28-F1
#
_entry.id   AF-A0A7Y3FI28-F1
#
_cell.length_a   1.000
_cell.length_b   1.000
_cell.length_c   1.000
_cell.angle_alpha   90.00
_cell.angle_beta   90.00
_cell.angle_gamma   90.00
#
_symmetry.space_group_name_H-M   'P 1'
#
loop_
_entity.id
_entity.type
_entity.pdbx_description
1 polymer ?
#
loop_
_entity_poly.entity_id
_entity_poly.type
_entity_poly.pdbx_seq_one_letter_code
_entity_poly.pdbx_strand_id
1 'polypeptide(L)'
;MGRPKNEGVLRIQRVGRGRIEGAVGVTTGTTPKLVEGGCHCGAVRYRVTVRKLEGVRCNCSACSKKGYLHLIVNKEDFELLRGSEALTTYTFGTHVAKHHFCSRCGIHSFYRPRSHPDRIDVNIRCLDGLTPSEFRFYDFDGRNWEESVEALRKSQLSDD
;
A
#
# COMPACT_ATOMS: atom_id res chain seq x y z
N MET A 1 44.98 12.55 -24.94
CA MET A 1 43.64 12.27 -25.51
C MET A 1 43.54 10.76 -25.74
N GLY A 2 42.77 10.07 -24.90
CA GLY A 2 42.53 8.62 -25.04
C GLY A 2 41.33 8.25 -24.17
N ARG A 3 40.18 8.03 -24.81
CA ARG A 3 38.98 7.51 -24.14
C ARG A 3 39.12 5.99 -24.00
N PRO A 4 38.81 5.38 -22.85
CA PRO A 4 38.66 3.94 -22.79
C PRO A 4 37.34 3.53 -23.45
N LYS A 5 37.41 2.48 -24.27
CA LYS A 5 36.27 1.72 -24.76
C LYS A 5 35.74 0.87 -23.60
N ASN A 6 34.44 0.85 -23.37
CA ASN A 6 33.80 -0.30 -22.75
C ASN A 6 32.43 -0.50 -23.40
N GLU A 7 32.42 -1.43 -24.35
CA GLU A 7 31.23 -2.10 -24.85
C GLU A 7 30.79 -3.10 -23.79
N GLY A 8 29.56 -2.95 -23.31
CA GLY A 8 28.98 -3.80 -22.28
C GLY A 8 27.48 -3.62 -22.23
N VAL A 9 26.82 -3.80 -23.38
CA VAL A 9 25.35 -3.83 -23.48
C VAL A 9 24.85 -5.07 -22.74
N LEU A 10 24.29 -4.88 -21.55
CA LEU A 10 23.61 -5.97 -20.83
C LEU A 10 22.31 -6.31 -21.58
N ARG A 11 22.31 -7.44 -22.28
CA ARG A 11 21.14 -7.98 -22.97
C ARG A 11 20.07 -8.38 -21.96
N ILE A 12 18.89 -7.77 -22.06
CA ILE A 12 17.68 -8.18 -21.36
C ILE A 12 17.25 -9.54 -21.93
N GLN A 13 17.39 -10.62 -21.17
CA GLN A 13 16.83 -11.92 -21.54
C GLN A 13 15.30 -11.86 -21.46
N ARG A 14 14.63 -12.21 -22.56
CA ARG A 14 13.18 -12.42 -22.63
C ARG A 14 12.79 -13.54 -21.68
N VAL A 15 11.97 -13.23 -20.66
CA VAL A 15 11.30 -14.25 -19.86
C VAL A 15 10.19 -14.85 -20.73
N GLY A 16 10.32 -16.14 -21.03
CA GLY A 16 9.38 -16.92 -21.84
C GLY A 16 8.03 -17.11 -21.14
N ARG A 17 6.99 -17.33 -21.97
CA ARG A 17 5.63 -17.67 -21.54
C ARG A 17 5.63 -19.03 -20.83
N GLY A 18 5.73 -19.00 -19.51
CA GLY A 18 5.52 -20.16 -18.63
C GLY A 18 4.06 -20.23 -18.19
N ARG A 19 3.43 -21.36 -18.49
CA ARG A 19 2.09 -21.80 -18.06
C ARG A 19 2.01 -21.80 -16.52
N ILE A 20 1.08 -21.02 -15.96
CA ILE A 20 0.78 -21.05 -14.52
C ILE A 20 -0.09 -22.27 -14.18
N GLU A 21 0.55 -23.42 -13.94
CA GLU A 21 -0.04 -24.47 -13.10
C GLU A 21 0.65 -24.36 -11.74
N GLY A 22 -0.03 -23.81 -10.74
CA GLY A 22 0.56 -23.59 -9.42
C GLY A 22 -0.40 -23.02 -8.38
N ALA A 23 -0.77 -23.87 -7.42
CA ALA A 23 -1.18 -23.57 -6.05
C ALA A 23 -2.49 -22.80 -5.84
N VAL A 24 -3.60 -23.54 -5.82
CA VAL A 24 -4.70 -23.25 -4.89
C VAL A 24 -4.20 -23.63 -3.50
N GLY A 25 -3.73 -22.63 -2.75
CA GLY A 25 -3.37 -22.75 -1.34
C GLY A 25 -4.06 -21.62 -0.59
N VAL A 26 -5.32 -21.84 -0.23
CA VAL A 26 -6.06 -20.98 0.69
C VAL A 26 -5.38 -21.09 2.06
N THR A 27 -4.63 -20.07 2.47
CA THR A 27 -4.21 -19.93 3.88
C THR A 27 -5.24 -19.09 4.61
N THR A 28 -6.32 -19.75 5.02
CA THR A 28 -7.19 -19.25 6.09
C THR A 28 -6.43 -19.33 7.41
N GLY A 29 -6.34 -18.19 8.12
CA GLY A 29 -5.94 -18.17 9.53
C GLY A 29 -4.58 -17.54 9.83
N THR A 30 -4.46 -16.22 9.71
CA THR A 30 -3.53 -15.47 10.55
C THR A 30 -4.34 -14.85 11.69
N THR A 31 -3.93 -15.07 12.94
CA THR A 31 -4.56 -14.41 14.10
C THR A 31 -4.44 -12.89 13.92
N PRO A 32 -5.51 -12.11 14.11
CA PRO A 32 -5.45 -10.67 14.02
C PRO A 32 -4.35 -10.11 14.93
N LYS A 33 -3.47 -9.28 14.37
CA LYS A 33 -2.38 -8.62 15.11
C LYS A 33 -2.76 -7.17 15.37
N LEU A 34 -2.81 -6.79 16.65
CA LEU A 34 -2.94 -5.39 17.05
C LEU A 34 -1.54 -4.75 17.06
N VAL A 35 -1.33 -3.76 16.19
CA VAL A 35 -0.04 -3.07 16.07
C VAL A 35 -0.23 -1.56 16.05
N GLU A 36 0.84 -0.82 16.33
CA GLU A 36 0.85 0.63 16.16
C GLU A 36 1.55 1.01 14.85
N GLY A 37 1.41 2.28 14.49
CA GLY A 37 2.16 2.88 13.41
C GLY A 37 2.08 4.39 13.45
N GLY A 38 2.69 5.05 12.48
CA GLY A 38 2.66 6.50 12.42
C GLY A 38 3.58 7.12 11.40
N CYS A 39 3.63 8.45 11.44
CA CYS A 39 4.60 9.20 10.66
C CYS A 39 6.01 9.13 11.28
N HIS A 40 7.03 9.46 10.49
CA HIS A 40 8.43 9.42 10.93
C HIS A 40 8.72 10.22 12.20
N CYS A 41 8.20 11.45 12.30
CA CYS A 41 8.45 12.32 13.46
C CYS A 41 7.63 11.96 14.71
N GLY A 42 6.75 10.96 14.63
CA GLY A 42 5.92 10.52 15.76
C GLY A 42 4.78 11.46 16.15
N ALA A 43 4.57 12.58 15.44
CA ALA A 43 3.46 13.50 15.69
C ALA A 43 2.10 12.83 15.41
N VAL A 44 2.00 12.07 14.32
CA VAL A 44 0.85 11.24 13.96
C VAL A 44 1.11 9.80 14.40
N ARG A 45 0.23 9.25 15.23
CA ARG A 45 0.27 7.85 15.70
C ARG A 45 -1.11 7.24 15.68
N TYR A 46 -1.18 5.97 15.31
CA TYR A 46 -2.41 5.19 15.27
C TYR A 46 -2.17 3.76 15.74
N ARG A 47 -3.27 3.07 16.02
CA ARG A 47 -3.35 1.64 16.24
C ARG A 47 -4.18 1.02 15.13
N VAL A 48 -3.79 -0.18 14.69
CA VAL A 48 -4.49 -0.93 13.65
C VAL A 48 -4.54 -2.42 13.95
N THR A 49 -5.68 -3.04 13.72
CA THR A 49 -5.87 -4.49 13.74
C THR A 49 -5.59 -5.05 12.34
N VAL A 50 -4.48 -5.78 12.20
CA VAL A 50 -4.09 -6.42 10.94
C VAL A 50 -4.62 -7.85 10.93
N ARG A 51 -5.72 -8.07 10.20
CA ARG A 51 -6.37 -9.38 10.08
C ARG A 51 -5.67 -10.31 9.08
N LYS A 52 -5.07 -9.74 8.04
CA LYS A 52 -4.35 -10.45 6.98
C LYS A 52 -3.02 -9.77 6.71
N LEU A 53 -1.94 -10.54 6.60
CA LEU A 53 -0.63 -10.05 6.15
C LEU A 53 -0.59 -10.02 4.62
N GLU A 54 -1.55 -9.31 4.03
CA GLU A 54 -1.67 -9.11 2.59
C GLU A 54 -1.69 -7.62 2.29
N GLY A 55 -0.99 -7.21 1.23
CA GLY A 55 -0.95 -5.82 0.80
C GLY A 55 -1.03 -5.68 -0.71
N VAL A 56 -1.23 -4.44 -1.16
CA VAL A 56 -1.31 -4.12 -2.59
C VAL A 56 -0.20 -3.16 -3.00
N ARG A 57 0.42 -3.44 -4.15
CA ARG A 57 1.37 -2.54 -4.83
C ARG A 57 0.69 -1.88 -6.01
N CYS A 58 0.50 -0.57 -5.92
CA CYS A 58 -0.12 0.22 -6.98
C CYS A 58 0.94 0.94 -7.81
N ASN A 59 0.86 0.81 -9.14
CA ASN A 59 1.80 1.41 -10.09
C ASN A 59 1.43 2.84 -10.54
N CYS A 60 0.39 3.46 -9.97
CA CYS A 60 -0.02 4.81 -10.35
C CYS A 60 1.05 5.84 -9.95
N SER A 61 1.02 7.02 -10.58
CA SER A 61 2.06 8.04 -10.37
C SER A 61 2.16 8.50 -8.91
N ALA A 62 1.04 8.65 -8.21
CA ALA A 62 1.02 9.07 -6.82
C ALA A 62 1.59 8.00 -5.87
N CYS A 63 1.15 6.74 -6.01
CA CYS A 63 1.61 5.63 -5.17
C CYS A 63 3.09 5.32 -5.39
N SER A 64 3.53 5.34 -6.65
CA SER A 64 4.94 5.15 -7.02
C SER A 64 5.83 6.22 -6.37
N LYS A 65 5.45 7.50 -6.43
CA LYS A 65 6.22 8.61 -5.84
C LYS A 65 6.26 8.57 -4.31
N LYS A 66 5.17 8.11 -3.67
CA LYS A 66 5.09 7.99 -2.20
C LYS A 66 5.78 6.73 -1.66
N GLY A 67 6.10 5.76 -2.53
CA GLY A 67 6.52 4.43 -2.09
C GLY A 67 5.45 3.73 -1.24
N TYR A 68 4.18 3.87 -1.61
CA TYR A 68 3.06 3.40 -0.80
C TYR A 68 2.86 1.88 -0.95
N LEU A 69 2.68 1.16 0.17
CA LEU A 69 2.22 -0.23 0.19
C LEU A 69 0.91 -0.28 0.93
N HIS A 70 -0.14 -0.67 0.21
CA HIS A 70 -1.51 -0.53 0.69
C HIS A 70 -1.88 -1.67 1.62
N LEU A 71 -2.42 -1.33 2.78
CA LEU A 71 -3.13 -2.21 3.69
C LEU A 71 -4.47 -1.56 3.99
N ILE A 72 -5.52 -1.99 3.28
CA ILE A 72 -6.87 -1.47 3.48
C ILE A 72 -7.51 -2.25 4.63
N VAL A 73 -7.88 -1.55 5.68
CA VAL A 73 -8.55 -2.09 6.87
C VAL A 73 -9.93 -1.47 7.01
N ASN A 74 -10.82 -2.19 7.68
CA ASN A 74 -12.10 -1.63 8.03
C ASN A 74 -11.94 -0.50 9.07
N LYS A 75 -12.97 0.33 9.24
CA LYS A 75 -12.86 1.57 10.03
C LYS A 75 -12.72 1.30 11.53
N GLU A 76 -13.43 0.29 12.03
CA GLU A 76 -13.35 -0.20 13.42
C GLU A 76 -11.99 -0.84 13.75
N ASP A 77 -11.29 -1.38 12.77
CA ASP A 77 -9.92 -1.90 12.92
C ASP A 77 -8.85 -0.79 12.99
N PHE A 78 -9.22 0.50 12.92
CA PHE A 78 -8.28 1.62 12.96
C PHE A 78 -8.64 2.67 14.01
N GLU A 79 -7.66 3.09 14.80
CA GLU A 79 -7.80 4.13 15.81
C GLU A 79 -6.66 5.16 15.69
N LEU A 80 -6.98 6.43 15.46
CA LEU A 80 -5.99 7.51 15.53
C LEU A 80 -5.74 7.85 17.01
N LEU A 81 -4.52 7.62 17.48
CA LEU A 81 -4.13 7.84 18.88
C LEU A 81 -3.77 9.31 19.14
N ARG A 82 -3.07 9.96 18.20
CA ARG A 82 -2.72 11.39 18.26
C ARG A 82 -2.32 11.96 16.90
N GLY A 83 -2.26 13.30 16.83
CA GLY A 83 -1.71 14.03 15.70
C GLY A 83 -2.73 14.47 14.66
N SER A 84 -4.01 14.55 15.01
CA SER A 84 -5.06 15.06 14.10
C SER A 84 -4.75 16.48 13.62
N GLU A 85 -4.18 17.31 14.49
CA GLU A 85 -3.71 18.66 14.22
C GLU A 85 -2.46 18.72 13.32
N ALA A 86 -1.69 17.62 13.26
CA ALA A 86 -0.53 17.51 12.41
C ALA A 86 -0.86 16.94 11.02
N LEU A 87 -2.11 16.53 10.76
CA LEU A 87 -2.52 15.98 9.46
C LEU A 87 -2.89 17.08 8.47
N THR A 88 -2.41 16.93 7.24
CA THR A 88 -2.84 17.71 6.08
C THR A 88 -3.43 16.77 5.04
N THR A 89 -4.42 17.24 4.29
CA THR A 89 -5.12 16.44 3.27
C THR A 89 -4.85 17.00 1.89
N TYR A 90 -4.37 16.13 1.01
CA TYR A 90 -4.26 16.40 -0.42
C TYR A 90 -5.31 15.58 -1.20
N THR A 91 -5.93 16.17 -2.20
CA THR A 91 -6.89 15.49 -3.08
C THR A 91 -6.62 15.86 -4.53
N PHE A 92 -6.87 14.94 -5.46
CA PHE A 92 -6.74 15.14 -6.90
C PHE A 92 -7.66 14.17 -7.64
N GLY A 93 -7.75 14.31 -8.97
CA GLY A 93 -8.58 13.43 -9.80
C GLY A 93 -10.05 13.56 -9.44
N THR A 94 -10.70 12.49 -9.01
CA THR A 94 -12.10 12.51 -8.58
C THR A 94 -12.33 13.18 -7.22
N HIS A 95 -11.26 13.57 -6.51
CA HIS A 95 -11.31 14.14 -5.16
C HIS A 95 -11.95 13.26 -4.07
N VAL A 96 -12.27 12.00 -4.41
CA VAL A 96 -12.83 11.00 -3.47
C VAL A 96 -11.76 10.56 -2.47
N ALA A 97 -10.58 10.18 -2.96
CA ALA A 97 -9.47 9.83 -2.08
C ALA A 97 -9.03 11.05 -1.26
N LYS A 98 -8.89 10.87 0.05
CA LYS A 98 -8.40 11.91 0.96
C LYS A 98 -7.00 11.52 1.42
N HIS A 99 -5.98 11.94 0.67
CA HIS A 99 -4.58 11.59 0.96
C HIS A 99 -4.05 12.39 2.15
N HIS A 100 -4.15 11.80 3.34
CA HIS A 100 -3.59 12.39 4.56
C HIS A 100 -2.06 12.22 4.60
N PHE A 101 -1.38 13.23 5.14
CA PHE A 101 0.06 13.18 5.47
C PHE A 101 0.37 14.07 6.66
N CYS A 102 1.49 13.77 7.32
CA CYS A 102 2.00 14.62 8.38
C CYS A 102 2.57 15.92 7.80
N SER A 103 2.00 17.06 8.17
CA SER A 103 2.49 18.41 7.82
C SER A 103 3.92 18.69 8.27
N ARG A 104 4.40 17.98 9.31
CA ARG A 104 5.75 18.20 9.88
C ARG A 104 6.86 17.43 9.17
N CYS A 105 6.58 16.21 8.69
CA CYS A 105 7.61 15.35 8.09
C CYS A 105 7.25 14.80 6.70
N GLY A 106 6.09 15.15 6.14
CA GLY A 106 5.66 14.75 4.80
C GLY A 106 5.18 13.30 4.65
N ILE A 107 5.27 12.47 5.69
CA ILE A 107 4.93 11.05 5.60
C ILE A 107 3.42 10.83 5.44
N HIS A 108 3.06 10.06 4.42
CA HIS A 108 1.73 9.50 4.19
C HIS A 108 1.61 8.14 4.90
N SER A 109 1.29 8.16 6.19
CA SER A 109 1.21 6.94 7.01
C SER A 109 -0.12 6.20 6.89
N PHE A 110 -1.21 6.92 6.62
CA PHE A 110 -2.52 6.35 6.26
C PHE A 110 -3.33 7.37 5.46
N TYR A 111 -4.39 6.93 4.78
CA TYR A 111 -5.35 7.82 4.13
C TYR A 111 -6.71 7.15 3.86
N ARG A 112 -7.69 7.88 3.31
CA ARG A 112 -8.95 7.27 2.83
C ARG A 112 -8.89 7.02 1.32
N PRO A 113 -8.97 5.76 0.85
CA PRO A 113 -8.78 5.44 -0.56
C PRO A 113 -10.02 5.70 -1.43
N ARG A 114 -9.81 5.90 -2.74
CA ARG A 114 -10.91 5.99 -3.73
C ARG A 114 -11.66 4.67 -3.90
N SER A 115 -10.96 3.53 -3.77
CA SER A 115 -11.55 2.19 -3.96
C SER A 115 -12.57 1.85 -2.88
N HIS A 116 -12.29 2.23 -1.63
CA HIS A 116 -13.10 1.96 -0.43
C HIS A 116 -13.18 3.23 0.45
N PRO A 117 -14.03 4.22 0.11
CA PRO A 117 -14.05 5.54 0.76
C PRO A 117 -14.43 5.54 2.26
N ASP A 118 -15.05 4.46 2.71
CA ASP A 118 -15.48 4.17 4.07
C ASP A 118 -14.40 3.47 4.92
N ARG A 119 -13.32 2.99 4.28
CA ARG A 119 -12.21 2.28 4.92
C ARG A 119 -10.98 3.16 5.13
N ILE A 120 -10.01 2.63 5.86
CA ILE A 120 -8.69 3.27 6.05
C ILE A 120 -7.63 2.46 5.31
N ASP A 121 -6.77 3.14 4.57
CA ASP A 121 -5.64 2.54 3.87
C ASP A 121 -4.36 2.95 4.59
N VAL A 122 -3.67 1.99 5.23
CA VAL A 122 -2.44 2.18 5.98
C VAL A 122 -1.24 1.89 5.08
N ASN A 123 -0.20 2.71 5.17
CA ASN A 123 1.06 2.41 4.50
C ASN A 123 1.82 1.38 5.34
N ILE A 124 2.01 0.16 4.82
CA ILE A 124 2.71 -0.93 5.54
C ILE A 124 4.11 -0.49 6.00
N ARG A 125 4.76 0.42 5.29
CA ARG A 125 6.08 0.96 5.68
C ARG A 125 6.07 1.82 6.95
N CYS A 126 4.89 2.17 7.44
CA CYS A 126 4.68 3.03 8.60
C CYS A 126 4.16 2.24 9.82
N LEU A 127 4.11 0.91 9.75
CA LEU A 127 3.77 0.05 10.88
C LEU A 127 5.00 -0.17 11.76
N ASP A 128 4.78 -0.17 13.06
CA ASP A 128 5.80 -0.53 14.05
C ASP A 128 5.77 -2.05 14.25
N GLY A 129 6.95 -2.68 14.17
CA GLY A 129 7.10 -4.12 14.44
C GLY A 129 6.61 -5.07 13.33
N LEU A 130 6.06 -4.54 12.23
CA LEU A 130 5.80 -5.31 11.00
C LEU A 130 6.57 -4.72 9.82
N THR A 131 7.23 -5.58 9.08
CA THR A 131 8.05 -5.22 7.92
C THR A 131 7.39 -5.66 6.62
N PRO A 132 7.64 -4.98 5.48
CA PRO A 132 7.08 -5.40 4.19
C PRO A 132 7.39 -6.86 3.82
N SER A 133 8.51 -7.42 4.25
CA SER A 133 8.87 -8.82 3.98
C SER A 133 7.92 -9.86 4.59
N GLU A 134 7.12 -9.46 5.58
CA GLU A 134 6.13 -10.33 6.21
C GLU A 134 4.80 -10.39 5.45
N PHE A 135 4.61 -9.51 4.46
CA PHE A 135 3.36 -9.41 3.70
C PHE A 135 3.46 -10.12 2.34
N ARG A 136 2.39 -10.81 1.97
CA ARG A 136 2.15 -11.20 0.58
C ARG A 136 1.62 -9.99 -0.18
N PHE A 137 2.20 -9.68 -1.34
CA PHE A 137 1.76 -8.55 -2.17
C PHE A 137 1.06 -8.98 -3.45
N TYR A 138 -0.01 -8.26 -3.78
CA TYR A 138 -0.68 -8.32 -5.06
C TYR A 138 -0.45 -7.02 -5.83
N ASP A 139 -0.19 -7.13 -7.13
CA ASP A 139 0.00 -5.96 -7.98
C ASP A 139 -1.34 -5.44 -8.49
N PHE A 140 -1.48 -4.12 -8.47
CA PHE A 140 -2.66 -3.42 -8.95
C PHE A 140 -2.28 -2.36 -9.98
N ASP A 141 -2.95 -2.40 -11.13
CA ASP A 141 -2.73 -1.45 -12.21
C ASP A 141 -3.53 -0.16 -11.99
N GLY A 142 -2.99 0.71 -11.14
CA GLY A 142 -3.57 2.02 -10.89
C GLY A 142 -3.32 3.05 -11.99
N ARG A 143 -2.57 2.72 -13.05
CA ARG A 143 -2.51 3.56 -14.27
C ARG A 143 -3.76 3.37 -15.11
N ASN A 144 -4.33 2.17 -15.12
CA ASN A 144 -5.58 1.81 -15.79
C ASN A 144 -6.69 1.55 -14.75
N TRP A 145 -6.97 2.56 -13.92
CA TRP A 145 -7.80 2.42 -12.71
C TRP A 145 -9.21 1.91 -13.00
N GLU A 146 -9.88 2.48 -14.00
CA GLU A 146 -11.27 2.20 -14.36
C GLU A 146 -11.48 0.74 -14.77
N GLU A 147 -10.47 0.11 -15.37
CA GLU A 147 -10.50 -1.29 -15.79
C GLU A 147 -10.15 -2.25 -14.63
N SER A 148 -9.37 -1.78 -13.65
CA SER A 148 -8.75 -2.64 -12.64
C SER A 148 -9.48 -2.67 -11.29
N VAL A 149 -10.20 -1.59 -10.94
CA VAL A 149 -10.71 -1.38 -9.57
C VAL A 149 -11.70 -2.44 -9.10
N GLU A 150 -12.46 -3.04 -10.00
CA GLU A 150 -13.49 -4.01 -9.63
C GLU A 150 -12.89 -5.33 -9.11
N ALA A 151 -11.79 -5.77 -9.70
CA ALA A 151 -11.05 -6.94 -9.21
C ALA A 151 -10.50 -6.69 -7.79
N LEU A 152 -9.98 -5.47 -7.53
CA LEU A 152 -9.51 -5.08 -6.21
C LEU A 152 -10.63 -5.12 -5.17
N ARG A 153 -11.79 -4.51 -5.46
CA ARG A 153 -12.93 -4.50 -4.55
C ARG A 153 -13.39 -5.91 -4.20
N LYS A 154 -13.57 -6.78 -5.20
CA LYS A 154 -13.98 -8.18 -4.97
C LYS A 154 -12.99 -8.93 -4.07
N SER A 155 -11.69 -8.70 -4.22
CA SER A 155 -10.67 -9.35 -3.37
C SER A 155 -10.68 -8.88 -1.91
N GLN A 156 -11.26 -7.72 -1.62
CA GLN A 156 -11.23 -7.06 -0.29
C GLN A 156 -12.61 -7.02 0.39
N LEU A 157 -13.67 -7.46 -0.29
CA LEU A 157 -15.05 -7.55 0.22
C LEU A 157 -15.37 -8.92 0.85
N SER A 158 -14.45 -9.88 0.87
CA SER A 158 -14.73 -11.27 1.27
C SER A 158 -14.70 -11.54 2.78
N ASP A 159 -14.80 -10.51 3.62
CA ASP A 159 -14.55 -10.61 5.07
C ASP A 159 -15.78 -10.27 5.95
N ASP A 160 -16.97 -10.19 5.35
CA ASP A 160 -18.26 -10.12 6.07
C ASP A 160 -18.90 -11.51 6.25
#